data_AF-A0A8B5WL87-F1
#
_entry.id   AF-A0A8B5WL87-F1
#
_cell.length_a   1.000
_cell.length_b   1.000
_cell.length_c   1.000
_cell.angle_alpha   90.00
_cell.angle_beta   90.00
_cell.angle_gamma   90.00
#
_symmetry.space_group_name_H-M   'P 1'
#
loop_
_entity.id
_entity.type
_entity.pdbx_description
1 polymer ?
#
loop_
_entity_poly.entity_id
_entity_poly.type
_entity_poly.pdbx_seq_one_letter_code
_entity_poly.pdbx_strand_id
1 'polypeptide(L)'
;MTSQGSRISGKMLAAASLVAGMMISASSLAEVRVQIVHAAPFADTLEGTSVTVTANGGTVLEEFLFKDFTEYLTLPAGDYDLAVIPTGASEPAIEASVTLESGTDYTVLAVGDGVNQPLTLWPLVDNVDAPAMGNLNIRVVHAAPFADSDEATEVSIRTAGGVVVNNLVGVPYFAQSGFFEIPAGNYDLKVASNDGSTNFIDPVAADLPAGANITVIAIGDGANQPLGILALPVGELPVRLPVDNSVTGWWASRDTEREGFILQPIPAENRLVGTIYSWDPAGSGSQAWFTFDGTIAGREATGEVQAFADGQFLGTDPIDGTVIGSVDFEFLACDTALATLTLADGSEFVWDLARLTQTLPCTLD
;
A
#
# COMPACT_ATOMS: atom_id res chain seq x y z
N MET A 1 5.27 -7.94 26.11
CA MET A 1 3.80 -7.80 26.29
C MET A 1 3.46 -6.34 26.59
N THR A 2 3.28 -5.54 25.56
CA THR A 2 2.67 -4.20 25.63
C THR A 2 2.12 -3.91 24.24
N SER A 3 0.86 -4.27 24.03
CA SER A 3 0.14 -3.97 22.79
C SER A 3 -0.15 -2.47 22.75
N GLN A 4 0.47 -1.74 21.82
CA GLN A 4 0.00 -0.41 21.45
C GLN A 4 -1.19 -0.58 20.50
N GLY A 5 -2.38 -0.32 21.01
CA GLY A 5 -3.59 -0.22 20.20
C GLY A 5 -3.51 1.01 19.30
N SER A 6 -3.59 0.78 18.00
CA SER A 6 -3.80 1.83 16.99
C SER A 6 -5.11 2.55 17.29
N ARG A 7 -5.03 3.87 17.51
CA ARG A 7 -6.20 4.73 17.73
C ARG A 7 -6.78 5.09 16.37
N ILE A 8 -7.87 4.42 16.01
CA ILE A 8 -8.75 4.82 14.90
C ILE A 8 -9.41 6.14 15.30
N SER A 9 -9.01 7.25 14.68
CA SER A 9 -9.62 8.56 14.88
C SER A 9 -10.65 8.82 13.78
N GLY A 10 -11.81 8.18 13.85
CA GLY A 10 -12.99 8.62 13.11
C GLY A 10 -13.56 9.88 13.76
N LYS A 11 -13.39 11.04 13.12
CA LYS A 11 -14.04 12.28 13.57
C LYS A 11 -15.51 12.23 13.18
N MET A 12 -16.36 11.90 14.14
CA MET A 12 -17.82 11.96 14.03
C MET A 12 -18.26 13.43 14.16
N LEU A 13 -18.62 14.08 13.05
CA LEU A 13 -19.23 15.42 13.09
C LEU A 13 -20.72 15.31 13.47
N ALA A 14 -21.09 15.93 14.58
CA ALA A 14 -22.47 15.96 15.08
C ALA A 14 -23.29 17.03 14.35
N ALA A 15 -24.38 16.64 13.69
CA ALA A 15 -25.38 17.57 13.15
C ALA A 15 -26.33 18.08 14.25
N ALA A 16 -26.54 19.40 14.26
CA ALA A 16 -27.38 20.09 15.25
C ALA A 16 -28.89 19.94 14.98
N SER A 17 -29.67 19.72 16.03
CA SER A 17 -31.15 19.66 16.03
C SER A 17 -31.81 21.03 15.86
N LEU A 18 -32.93 21.09 15.10
CA LEU A 18 -33.97 22.11 15.29
C LEU A 18 -35.41 21.58 15.02
N VAL A 19 -36.21 21.55 16.09
CA VAL A 19 -37.67 21.76 16.28
C VAL A 19 -38.72 21.10 15.37
N ALA A 20 -39.69 20.46 16.04
CA ALA A 20 -40.88 19.79 15.54
C ALA A 20 -41.97 20.70 14.93
N GLY A 21 -42.70 20.15 13.95
CA GLY A 21 -44.14 20.43 13.79
C GLY A 21 -44.66 20.72 12.38
N MET A 22 -44.70 19.72 11.48
CA MET A 22 -45.71 19.66 10.41
C MET A 22 -45.85 18.21 9.95
N MET A 23 -47.03 17.61 10.09
CA MET A 23 -47.36 16.33 9.44
C MET A 23 -47.48 16.58 7.93
N ILE A 24 -46.34 16.60 7.25
CA ILE A 24 -46.27 16.46 5.81
C ILE A 24 -46.56 14.99 5.54
N SER A 25 -47.56 14.70 4.72
CA SER A 25 -47.70 13.36 4.16
C SER A 25 -46.39 13.03 3.47
N ALA A 26 -45.62 12.11 4.06
CA ALA A 26 -44.40 11.61 3.45
C ALA A 26 -44.82 10.89 2.17
N SER A 27 -44.84 11.61 1.05
CA SER A 27 -44.50 10.99 -0.23
C SER A 27 -43.21 10.21 0.06
N SER A 28 -43.23 8.90 -0.10
CA SER A 28 -41.98 8.12 -0.10
C SER A 28 -41.17 8.66 -1.27
N LEU A 29 -40.36 9.69 -1.02
CA LEU A 29 -39.42 10.17 -2.00
C LEU A 29 -38.54 8.97 -2.31
N ALA A 30 -38.38 8.69 -3.58
CA ALA A 30 -37.49 7.66 -4.04
C ALA A 30 -36.09 8.01 -3.47
N GLU A 31 -35.48 7.14 -2.66
CA GLU A 31 -34.22 7.42 -1.97
C GLU A 31 -33.03 6.87 -2.76
N VAL A 32 -31.86 7.48 -2.56
CA VAL A 32 -30.54 7.06 -3.06
C VAL A 32 -29.56 7.10 -1.89
N ARG A 33 -28.50 6.29 -1.91
CA ARG A 33 -27.40 6.38 -0.94
C ARG A 33 -26.09 6.74 -1.62
N VAL A 34 -25.34 7.66 -1.03
CA VAL A 34 -24.06 8.13 -1.58
C VAL A 34 -22.98 8.13 -0.51
N GLN A 35 -21.89 7.42 -0.77
CA GLN A 35 -20.63 7.55 -0.05
C GLN A 35 -19.70 8.46 -0.87
N ILE A 36 -19.10 9.46 -0.22
CA ILE A 36 -18.17 10.40 -0.85
C ILE A 36 -16.76 10.08 -0.39
N VAL A 37 -15.79 10.10 -1.30
CA VAL A 37 -14.38 9.80 -1.04
C VAL A 37 -13.50 10.89 -1.64
N HIS A 38 -12.58 11.45 -0.85
CA HIS A 38 -11.56 12.36 -1.35
C HIS A 38 -10.29 11.61 -1.74
N ALA A 39 -10.09 11.36 -3.03
CA ALA A 39 -8.94 10.66 -3.58
C ALA A 39 -8.04 11.54 -4.47
N ALA A 40 -8.28 12.86 -4.52
CA ALA A 40 -7.48 13.83 -5.29
C ALA A 40 -6.28 14.37 -4.49
N PRO A 41 -5.02 14.09 -4.87
CA PRO A 41 -3.84 14.52 -4.12
C PRO A 41 -3.28 15.87 -4.62
N PHE A 42 -4.11 16.91 -4.77
CA PHE A 42 -3.71 18.14 -5.47
C PHE A 42 -2.77 19.09 -4.69
N ALA A 43 -2.39 18.75 -3.45
CA ALA A 43 -1.54 19.58 -2.59
C ALA A 43 -0.56 18.74 -1.76
N ASP A 44 0.62 19.29 -1.47
CA ASP A 44 1.76 18.61 -0.82
C ASP A 44 1.56 18.34 0.68
N THR A 45 0.67 19.08 1.31
CA THR A 45 0.29 18.90 2.72
C THR A 45 -1.15 18.40 2.81
N LEU A 46 -1.41 17.53 3.77
CA LEU A 46 -2.76 17.01 4.01
C LEU A 46 -3.77 18.14 4.27
N GLU A 47 -3.39 19.15 5.07
CA GLU A 47 -4.24 20.33 5.31
C GLU A 47 -4.49 21.15 4.03
N GLY A 48 -3.51 21.22 3.13
CA GLY A 48 -3.63 21.86 1.83
C GLY A 48 -4.63 21.19 0.89
N THR A 49 -4.98 19.92 1.13
CA THR A 49 -5.99 19.19 0.35
C THR A 49 -7.43 19.47 0.78
N SER A 50 -7.64 20.29 1.81
CA SER A 50 -8.97 20.57 2.35
C SER A 50 -9.94 21.18 1.33
N VAL A 51 -11.13 20.60 1.20
CA VAL A 51 -12.21 21.11 0.34
C VAL A 51 -13.53 21.28 1.09
N THR A 52 -14.37 22.16 0.55
CA THR A 52 -15.82 22.23 0.84
C THR A 52 -16.57 21.57 -0.32
N VAL A 53 -17.49 20.67 -0.01
CA VAL A 53 -18.38 20.02 -0.99
C VAL A 53 -19.77 20.61 -0.85
N THR A 54 -20.34 21.04 -1.98
CA THR A 54 -21.69 21.58 -2.05
C THR A 54 -22.57 20.79 -3.00
N ALA A 55 -23.87 20.76 -2.71
CA ALA A 55 -24.89 20.17 -3.55
C ALA A 55 -26.07 21.15 -3.67
N ASN A 56 -26.45 21.50 -4.90
CA ASN A 56 -27.46 22.51 -5.21
C ASN A 56 -27.18 23.86 -4.53
N GLY A 57 -25.91 24.24 -4.42
CA GLY A 57 -25.43 25.45 -3.76
C GLY A 57 -25.44 25.43 -2.23
N GLY A 58 -25.91 24.34 -1.59
CA GLY A 58 -25.84 24.14 -0.15
C GLY A 58 -24.61 23.34 0.26
N THR A 59 -23.94 23.74 1.35
CA THR A 59 -22.79 23.00 1.89
C THR A 59 -23.20 21.64 2.46
N VAL A 60 -22.47 20.60 2.07
CA VAL A 60 -22.67 19.21 2.53
C VAL A 60 -21.51 18.75 3.41
N LEU A 61 -20.27 19.03 2.99
CA LEU A 61 -19.05 18.71 3.72
C LEU A 61 -18.16 19.95 3.80
N GLU A 62 -17.49 20.13 4.93
CA GLU A 62 -16.48 21.17 5.17
C GLU A 62 -15.22 20.51 5.72
N GLU A 63 -14.06 21.14 5.48
CA GLU A 63 -12.76 20.63 5.93
C GLU A 63 -12.51 19.17 5.53
N PHE A 64 -13.01 18.76 4.36
CA PHE A 64 -12.90 17.39 3.87
C PHE A 64 -11.54 17.21 3.21
N LEU A 65 -10.67 16.41 3.82
CA LEU A 65 -9.27 16.25 3.43
C LEU A 65 -9.09 15.06 2.50
N PHE A 66 -7.97 15.02 1.77
CA PHE A 66 -7.52 13.81 1.08
C PHE A 66 -7.50 12.62 2.04
N LYS A 67 -7.96 11.45 1.55
CA LYS A 67 -8.20 10.21 2.31
C LYS A 67 -9.46 10.18 3.18
N ASP A 68 -10.16 11.32 3.35
CA ASP A 68 -11.45 11.30 4.02
C ASP A 68 -12.52 10.62 3.16
N PHE A 69 -13.44 9.95 3.84
CA PHE A 69 -14.63 9.39 3.23
C PHE A 69 -15.80 9.45 4.22
N THR A 70 -17.02 9.49 3.70
CA THR A 70 -18.23 9.48 4.53
C THR A 70 -18.74 8.07 4.77
N GLU A 71 -19.64 7.90 5.73
CA GLU A 71 -20.61 6.81 5.64
C GLU A 71 -21.58 7.06 4.47
N TYR A 72 -22.42 6.08 4.13
CA TYR A 72 -23.47 6.31 3.13
C TYR A 72 -24.49 7.35 3.64
N LEU A 73 -24.62 8.43 2.89
CA LEU A 73 -25.61 9.48 3.10
C LEU A 73 -26.88 9.13 2.34
N THR A 74 -28.02 9.09 3.02
CA THR A 74 -29.32 8.92 2.36
C THR A 74 -29.84 10.26 1.87
N LEU A 75 -30.14 10.36 0.57
CA LEU A 75 -30.62 11.56 -0.09
C LEU A 75 -31.89 11.25 -0.91
N PRO A 76 -32.74 12.24 -1.21
CA PRO A 76 -33.74 12.11 -2.26
C PRO A 76 -33.08 11.82 -3.61
N ALA A 77 -33.63 10.90 -4.39
CA ALA A 77 -33.24 10.71 -5.78
C ALA A 77 -33.63 11.94 -6.62
N GLY A 78 -32.81 12.29 -7.60
CA GLY A 78 -33.03 13.47 -8.43
C GLY A 78 -31.74 14.05 -9.01
N ASP A 79 -31.86 15.24 -9.59
CA ASP A 79 -30.74 15.97 -10.18
C ASP A 79 -30.04 16.83 -9.12
N TYR A 80 -28.71 16.82 -9.17
CA TYR A 80 -27.83 17.54 -8.26
C TYR A 80 -26.75 18.29 -9.03
N ASP A 81 -26.59 19.57 -8.71
CA ASP A 81 -25.44 20.36 -9.10
C ASP A 81 -24.40 20.30 -7.97
N LEU A 82 -23.30 19.60 -8.22
CA LEU A 82 -22.21 19.39 -7.28
C LEU A 82 -21.07 20.35 -7.57
N ALA A 83 -20.49 20.92 -6.51
CA ALA A 83 -19.26 21.70 -6.60
C ALA A 83 -18.30 21.33 -5.47
N VAL A 84 -17.02 21.18 -5.82
CA VAL A 84 -15.91 20.93 -4.88
C VAL A 84 -14.98 22.13 -4.91
N ILE A 85 -14.85 22.80 -3.78
CA ILE A 85 -14.16 24.08 -3.65
C ILE A 85 -12.98 23.92 -2.70
N PRO A 86 -11.72 24.04 -3.18
CA PRO A 86 -10.56 24.04 -2.29
C PRO A 86 -10.65 25.16 -1.25
N THR A 87 -10.15 24.88 -0.04
CA THR A 87 -10.20 25.84 1.07
C THR A 87 -9.42 27.11 0.71
N GLY A 88 -10.09 28.25 0.84
CA GLY A 88 -9.52 29.56 0.46
C GLY A 88 -9.64 29.92 -1.03
N ALA A 89 -10.19 29.04 -1.87
CA ALA A 89 -10.56 29.37 -3.24
C ALA A 89 -11.94 30.05 -3.31
N SER A 90 -12.15 30.91 -4.32
CA SER A 90 -13.45 31.52 -4.62
C SER A 90 -14.23 30.79 -5.69
N GLU A 91 -13.55 29.96 -6.50
CA GLU A 91 -14.13 29.21 -7.60
C GLU A 91 -13.99 27.70 -7.31
N PRO A 92 -14.97 26.88 -7.73
CA PRO A 92 -14.87 25.43 -7.61
C PRO A 92 -13.75 24.88 -8.52
N ALA A 93 -13.04 23.87 -8.00
CA ALA A 93 -12.08 23.11 -8.79
C ALA A 93 -12.75 21.99 -9.60
N ILE A 94 -13.90 21.50 -9.13
CA ILE A 94 -14.74 20.52 -9.83
C ILE A 94 -16.19 20.99 -9.77
N GLU A 95 -16.87 20.99 -10.92
CA GLU A 95 -18.32 21.16 -11.03
C GLU A 95 -18.90 20.00 -11.83
N ALA A 96 -20.03 19.44 -11.39
CA ALA A 96 -20.71 18.37 -12.09
C ALA A 96 -22.22 18.42 -11.84
N SER A 97 -23.01 18.32 -12.91
CA SER A 97 -24.45 18.04 -12.81
C SER A 97 -24.67 16.54 -12.96
N VAL A 98 -25.24 15.90 -11.94
CA VAL A 98 -25.46 14.45 -11.90
C VAL A 98 -26.91 14.11 -11.59
N THR A 99 -27.40 13.02 -12.15
CA THR A 99 -28.70 12.43 -11.80
C THR A 99 -28.47 11.22 -10.91
N LEU A 100 -29.01 11.26 -9.70
CA LEU A 100 -28.94 10.15 -8.75
C LEU A 100 -30.22 9.32 -8.82
N GLU A 101 -30.08 8.06 -9.23
CA GLU A 101 -31.21 7.15 -9.41
C GLU A 101 -31.68 6.53 -8.10
N SER A 102 -32.99 6.36 -7.96
CA SER A 102 -33.54 5.74 -6.76
C SER A 102 -33.16 4.26 -6.64
N GLY A 103 -32.92 3.82 -5.40
CA GLY A 103 -32.58 2.44 -5.09
C GLY A 103 -31.17 2.04 -5.50
N THR A 104 -30.34 3.03 -5.88
CA THR A 104 -28.93 2.82 -6.23
C THR A 104 -28.04 3.31 -5.11
N ASP A 105 -26.96 2.58 -4.86
CA ASP A 105 -25.90 3.01 -3.97
C ASP A 105 -24.71 3.48 -4.83
N TYR A 106 -24.15 4.63 -4.49
CA TYR A 106 -22.99 5.18 -5.19
C TYR A 106 -21.83 5.42 -4.23
N THR A 107 -20.62 5.08 -4.68
CA THR A 107 -19.37 5.57 -4.11
C THR A 107 -18.81 6.59 -5.11
N VAL A 108 -18.78 7.87 -4.74
CA VAL A 108 -18.31 8.96 -5.60
C VAL A 108 -16.93 9.40 -5.12
N LEU A 109 -15.92 9.22 -5.98
CA LEU A 109 -14.56 9.64 -5.70
C LEU A 109 -14.29 11.00 -6.36
N ALA A 110 -13.76 11.95 -5.61
CA ALA A 110 -13.02 13.07 -6.19
C ALA A 110 -11.60 12.59 -6.51
N VAL A 111 -11.19 12.64 -7.78
CA VAL A 111 -9.92 12.08 -8.27
C VAL A 111 -9.16 13.07 -9.14
N GLY A 112 -7.90 12.74 -9.46
CA GLY A 112 -7.00 13.58 -10.25
C GLY A 112 -6.14 14.48 -9.36
N ASP A 113 -5.04 15.00 -9.89
CA ASP A 113 -4.13 15.91 -9.20
C ASP A 113 -4.14 17.33 -9.81
N GLY A 114 -4.83 17.51 -10.94
CA GLY A 114 -4.86 18.77 -11.69
C GLY A 114 -3.57 19.06 -12.49
N VAL A 115 -2.60 18.13 -12.48
CA VAL A 115 -1.30 18.26 -13.16
C VAL A 115 -1.14 17.14 -14.19
N ASN A 116 -1.10 15.90 -13.73
CA ASN A 116 -1.02 14.71 -14.58
C ASN A 116 -2.41 14.31 -15.10
N GLN A 117 -3.41 14.32 -14.22
CA GLN A 117 -4.78 13.94 -14.54
C GLN A 117 -5.74 15.04 -14.07
N PRO A 118 -6.76 15.41 -14.88
CA PRO A 118 -7.69 16.47 -14.52
C PRO A 118 -8.51 16.10 -13.28
N LEU A 119 -8.80 17.10 -12.45
CA LEU A 119 -9.70 16.94 -11.31
C LEU A 119 -11.12 16.62 -11.80
N THR A 120 -11.73 15.56 -11.28
CA THR A 120 -13.09 15.14 -11.67
C THR A 120 -13.79 14.34 -10.56
N LEU A 121 -15.12 14.21 -10.68
CA LEU A 121 -15.91 13.27 -9.87
C LEU A 121 -16.13 11.97 -10.65
N TRP A 122 -15.81 10.85 -10.01
CA TRP A 122 -15.97 9.51 -10.57
C TRP A 122 -17.01 8.72 -9.76
N PRO A 123 -18.25 8.57 -10.27
CA PRO A 123 -19.26 7.76 -9.61
C PRO A 123 -19.04 6.27 -9.92
N LEU A 124 -19.01 5.45 -8.87
CA LEU A 124 -19.05 4.00 -8.94
C LEU A 124 -20.41 3.52 -8.42
N VAL A 125 -21.07 2.63 -9.17
CA VAL A 125 -22.30 1.99 -8.72
C VAL A 125 -21.96 0.81 -7.82
N ASP A 126 -22.51 0.82 -6.61
CA ASP A 126 -22.35 -0.24 -5.63
C ASP A 126 -23.52 -1.19 -5.73
N ASN A 127 -23.34 -2.23 -6.55
CA ASN A 127 -24.33 -3.27 -6.75
C ASN A 127 -23.66 -4.63 -6.69
N VAL A 128 -23.79 -5.31 -5.55
CA VAL A 128 -23.24 -6.65 -5.34
C VAL A 128 -24.13 -7.43 -4.38
N ASP A 129 -24.42 -8.68 -4.74
CA ASP A 129 -25.10 -9.61 -3.86
C ASP A 129 -24.20 -10.00 -2.68
N ALA A 130 -24.81 -10.50 -1.60
CA ALA A 130 -24.03 -11.05 -0.49
C ALA A 130 -23.11 -12.18 -0.98
N PRO A 131 -21.84 -12.21 -0.54
CA PRO A 131 -20.90 -13.23 -0.99
C PRO A 131 -21.29 -14.62 -0.45
N ALA A 132 -20.80 -15.67 -1.10
CA ALA A 132 -20.96 -17.04 -0.63
C ALA A 132 -20.41 -17.23 0.80
N MET A 133 -20.94 -18.23 1.51
CA MET A 133 -20.48 -18.54 2.87
C MET A 133 -18.97 -18.85 2.89
N GLY A 134 -18.23 -18.10 3.70
CA GLY A 134 -16.77 -18.21 3.79
C GLY A 134 -16.00 -17.28 2.86
N ASN A 135 -16.68 -16.55 1.98
CA ASN A 135 -16.08 -15.63 1.01
C ASN A 135 -16.40 -14.17 1.34
N LEU A 136 -15.72 -13.25 0.65
CA LEU A 136 -16.00 -11.81 0.61
C LEU A 136 -16.04 -11.30 -0.83
N ASN A 137 -16.67 -10.14 -1.05
CA ASN A 137 -16.57 -9.40 -2.30
C ASN A 137 -15.52 -8.29 -2.17
N ILE A 138 -14.67 -8.15 -3.18
CA ILE A 138 -13.67 -7.09 -3.29
C ILE A 138 -13.80 -6.38 -4.64
N ARG A 139 -13.69 -5.05 -4.63
CA ARG A 139 -13.51 -4.22 -5.83
C ARG A 139 -12.17 -3.49 -5.73
N VAL A 140 -11.38 -3.53 -6.80
CA VAL A 140 -10.14 -2.78 -6.93
C VAL A 140 -10.38 -1.56 -7.83
N VAL A 141 -9.91 -0.39 -7.39
CA VAL A 141 -10.04 0.89 -8.09
C VAL A 141 -8.67 1.53 -8.20
N HIS A 142 -8.30 1.96 -9.40
CA HIS A 142 -7.09 2.74 -9.63
C HIS A 142 -7.43 4.23 -9.72
N ALA A 143 -7.16 4.98 -8.65
CA ALA A 143 -7.39 6.43 -8.59
C ALA A 143 -6.11 7.26 -8.40
N ALA A 144 -4.92 6.63 -8.42
CA ALA A 144 -3.63 7.29 -8.27
C ALA A 144 -3.18 7.97 -9.59
N PRO A 145 -3.10 9.31 -9.68
CA PRO A 145 -2.82 10.02 -10.93
C PRO A 145 -1.31 10.32 -11.09
N PHE A 146 -0.43 9.33 -10.95
CA PHE A 146 1.02 9.57 -10.91
C PHE A 146 1.70 9.80 -12.26
N ALA A 147 0.94 9.76 -13.37
CA ALA A 147 1.43 10.05 -14.73
C ALA A 147 0.29 10.54 -15.65
N ASP A 148 0.65 11.15 -16.77
CA ASP A 148 -0.25 11.86 -17.69
C ASP A 148 -0.88 11.00 -18.80
N SER A 149 -0.45 9.75 -18.94
CA SER A 149 -0.94 8.80 -19.95
C SER A 149 -1.37 7.49 -19.30
N ASP A 150 -2.40 6.87 -19.86
CA ASP A 150 -2.95 5.60 -19.38
C ASP A 150 -1.85 4.54 -19.26
N GLU A 151 -1.00 4.41 -20.28
CA GLU A 151 0.10 3.43 -20.30
C GLU A 151 1.15 3.69 -19.21
N ALA A 152 1.45 4.95 -18.91
CA ALA A 152 2.40 5.31 -17.86
C ALA A 152 1.81 5.11 -16.45
N THR A 153 0.48 5.13 -16.33
CA THR A 153 -0.23 4.81 -15.08
C THR A 153 -0.50 3.32 -14.90
N GLU A 154 -0.20 2.46 -15.87
CA GLU A 154 -0.53 1.05 -15.77
C GLU A 154 0.16 0.35 -14.60
N VAL A 155 -0.65 -0.33 -13.78
CA VAL A 155 -0.18 -1.17 -12.68
C VAL A 155 -0.79 -2.57 -12.74
N SER A 156 -0.17 -3.49 -12.02
CA SER A 156 -0.66 -4.84 -11.81
C SER A 156 -0.84 -5.13 -10.33
N ILE A 157 -1.90 -5.85 -10.00
CA ILE A 157 -2.16 -6.30 -8.64
C ILE A 157 -1.57 -7.70 -8.49
N ARG A 158 -0.67 -7.85 -7.53
CA ARG A 158 0.07 -9.10 -7.31
C ARG A 158 0.01 -9.50 -5.84
N THR A 159 0.21 -10.78 -5.58
CA THR A 159 0.56 -11.24 -4.23
C THR A 159 1.98 -10.80 -3.88
N ALA A 160 2.37 -10.89 -2.60
CA ALA A 160 3.76 -10.69 -2.18
C ALA A 160 4.75 -11.54 -3.00
N GLY A 161 4.39 -12.81 -3.27
CA GLY A 161 5.15 -13.73 -4.13
C GLY A 161 5.11 -13.43 -5.64
N GLY A 162 4.51 -12.31 -6.05
CA GLY A 162 4.52 -11.82 -7.44
C GLY A 162 3.45 -12.39 -8.36
N VAL A 163 2.55 -13.24 -7.87
CA VAL A 163 1.46 -13.83 -8.68
C VAL A 163 0.39 -12.79 -8.97
N VAL A 164 0.00 -12.63 -10.25
CA VAL A 164 -1.07 -11.71 -10.65
C VAL A 164 -2.40 -12.15 -10.05
N VAL A 165 -3.12 -11.20 -9.47
CA VAL A 165 -4.44 -11.41 -8.85
C VAL A 165 -5.53 -11.09 -9.86
N ASN A 166 -6.47 -12.02 -10.05
CA ASN A 166 -7.69 -11.83 -10.86
C ASN A 166 -7.46 -11.23 -12.26
N ASN A 167 -6.33 -11.55 -12.92
CA ASN A 167 -5.92 -10.96 -14.20
C ASN A 167 -5.84 -9.43 -14.20
N LEU A 168 -5.66 -8.79 -13.04
CA LEU A 168 -5.44 -7.35 -12.90
C LEU A 168 -4.00 -7.03 -13.27
N VAL A 169 -3.75 -6.98 -14.57
CA VAL A 169 -2.48 -6.62 -15.21
C VAL A 169 -2.74 -5.45 -16.16
N GLY A 170 -1.84 -4.46 -16.22
CA GLY A 170 -2.01 -3.29 -17.08
C GLY A 170 -3.27 -2.49 -16.74
N VAL A 171 -3.59 -2.33 -15.46
CA VAL A 171 -4.74 -1.55 -14.98
C VAL A 171 -4.34 -0.08 -15.04
N PRO A 172 -4.90 0.76 -15.92
CA PRO A 172 -4.56 2.18 -15.98
C PRO A 172 -5.30 2.97 -14.90
N TYR A 173 -4.92 4.24 -14.73
CA TYR A 173 -5.71 5.22 -13.99
C TYR A 173 -7.16 5.26 -14.50
N PHE A 174 -8.10 5.54 -13.60
CA PHE A 174 -9.53 5.59 -13.91
C PHE A 174 -10.16 4.24 -14.31
N ALA A 175 -9.48 3.13 -14.01
CA ALA A 175 -10.00 1.78 -14.17
C ALA A 175 -10.41 1.13 -12.83
N GLN A 176 -11.42 0.26 -12.89
CA GLN A 176 -11.92 -0.49 -11.74
C GLN A 176 -12.35 -1.90 -12.15
N SER A 177 -12.21 -2.87 -11.25
CA SER A 177 -12.39 -4.30 -11.56
C SER A 177 -13.84 -4.80 -11.56
N GLY A 178 -14.78 -4.00 -11.04
CA GLY A 178 -16.04 -4.49 -10.50
C GLY A 178 -15.82 -5.29 -9.20
N PHE A 179 -16.91 -5.69 -8.55
CA PHE A 179 -16.83 -6.63 -7.45
C PHE A 179 -16.56 -8.04 -7.96
N PHE A 180 -15.61 -8.73 -7.34
CA PHE A 180 -15.38 -10.15 -7.52
C PHE A 180 -15.22 -10.83 -6.17
N GLU A 181 -15.59 -12.10 -6.11
CA GLU A 181 -15.63 -12.87 -4.88
C GLU A 181 -14.31 -13.62 -4.65
N ILE A 182 -13.80 -13.59 -3.42
CA ILE A 182 -12.60 -14.34 -2.99
C ILE A 182 -12.85 -15.01 -1.62
N PRO A 183 -12.13 -16.10 -1.29
CA PRO A 183 -12.16 -16.66 0.06
C PRO A 183 -11.75 -15.64 1.12
N ALA A 184 -12.34 -15.75 2.32
CA ALA A 184 -11.84 -15.01 3.47
C ALA A 184 -10.46 -15.53 3.91
N GLY A 185 -9.59 -14.64 4.38
CA GLY A 185 -8.23 -15.01 4.77
C GLY A 185 -7.33 -13.81 5.04
N ASN A 186 -6.07 -14.10 5.34
CA ASN A 186 -5.02 -13.10 5.44
C ASN A 186 -4.36 -12.93 4.05
N TYR A 187 -4.32 -11.70 3.55
CA TYR A 187 -3.82 -11.39 2.22
C TYR A 187 -2.66 -10.40 2.28
N ASP A 188 -1.58 -10.75 1.58
CA ASP A 188 -0.42 -9.89 1.37
C ASP A 188 -0.33 -9.57 -0.13
N LEU A 189 -0.76 -8.36 -0.47
CA LEU A 189 -0.94 -7.89 -1.85
C LEU A 189 -0.06 -6.67 -2.09
N LYS A 190 0.28 -6.43 -3.36
CA LYS A 190 1.03 -5.26 -3.80
C LYS A 190 0.53 -4.72 -5.13
N VAL A 191 0.72 -3.42 -5.32
CA VAL A 191 0.59 -2.73 -6.60
C VAL A 191 1.99 -2.61 -7.19
N ALA A 192 2.19 -3.16 -8.38
CA ALA A 192 3.49 -3.23 -9.02
C ALA A 192 3.41 -2.87 -10.51
N SER A 193 4.55 -2.66 -11.16
CA SER A 193 4.65 -2.55 -12.61
C SER A 193 4.14 -3.82 -13.32
N ASN A 194 3.83 -3.70 -14.61
CA ASN A 194 3.28 -4.80 -15.39
C ASN A 194 4.17 -6.03 -15.47
N ASP A 195 5.48 -5.84 -15.52
CA ASP A 195 6.47 -6.92 -15.46
C ASP A 195 6.72 -7.42 -14.02
N GLY A 196 6.15 -6.76 -13.01
CA GLY A 196 6.32 -7.07 -11.60
C GLY A 196 7.70 -6.68 -11.03
N SER A 197 8.52 -5.97 -11.81
CA SER A 197 9.89 -5.62 -11.42
C SER A 197 9.95 -4.46 -10.44
N THR A 198 8.92 -3.60 -10.39
CA THR A 198 8.86 -2.41 -9.53
C THR A 198 7.61 -2.44 -8.66
N ASN A 199 7.76 -2.36 -7.35
CA ASN A 199 6.63 -2.19 -6.43
C ASN A 199 6.32 -0.70 -6.26
N PHE A 200 5.07 -0.31 -6.53
CA PHE A 200 4.57 1.06 -6.31
C PHE A 200 3.93 1.23 -4.93
N ILE A 201 3.13 0.25 -4.49
CA ILE A 201 2.45 0.27 -3.20
C ILE A 201 2.52 -1.12 -2.59
N ASP A 202 3.03 -1.22 -1.37
CA ASP A 202 3.16 -2.48 -0.63
C ASP A 202 2.45 -2.37 0.73
N PRO A 203 1.12 -2.56 0.79
CA PRO A 203 0.39 -2.57 2.05
C PRO A 203 0.82 -3.73 2.93
N VAL A 204 0.80 -3.54 4.25
CA VAL A 204 0.98 -4.64 5.20
C VAL A 204 -0.15 -5.66 5.01
N ALA A 205 0.18 -6.95 5.19
CA ALA A 205 -0.81 -8.02 5.13
C ALA A 205 -2.02 -7.74 6.02
N ALA A 206 -3.22 -7.98 5.49
CA ALA A 206 -4.48 -7.66 6.15
C ALA A 206 -5.43 -8.86 6.19
N ASP A 207 -6.17 -8.99 7.28
CA ASP A 207 -7.24 -9.96 7.42
C ASP A 207 -8.50 -9.46 6.70
N LEU A 208 -8.97 -10.25 5.74
CA LEU A 208 -10.19 -10.00 4.99
C LEU A 208 -11.29 -10.98 5.45
N PRO A 209 -12.26 -10.52 6.27
CA PRO A 209 -13.25 -11.40 6.87
C PRO A 209 -14.36 -11.82 5.90
N ALA A 210 -14.91 -13.02 6.11
CA ALA A 210 -16.04 -13.51 5.33
C ALA A 210 -17.28 -12.61 5.51
N GLY A 211 -18.08 -12.49 4.44
CA GLY A 211 -19.29 -11.67 4.41
C GLY A 211 -19.06 -10.19 4.09
N ALA A 212 -17.81 -9.74 3.96
CA ALA A 212 -17.51 -8.35 3.69
C ALA A 212 -17.71 -7.96 2.21
N ASN A 213 -18.07 -6.70 1.97
CA ASN A 213 -17.98 -6.04 0.68
C ASN A 213 -16.96 -4.91 0.85
N ILE A 214 -15.81 -5.01 0.19
CA ILE A 214 -14.72 -4.04 0.35
C ILE A 214 -14.36 -3.40 -0.99
N THR A 215 -14.06 -2.10 -0.97
CA THR A 215 -13.44 -1.41 -2.11
C THR A 215 -12.04 -0.98 -1.69
N VAL A 216 -11.03 -1.39 -2.44
CA VAL A 216 -9.64 -0.95 -2.25
C VAL A 216 -9.26 0.00 -3.38
N ILE A 217 -8.78 1.17 -3.02
CA ILE A 217 -8.55 2.29 -3.94
C ILE A 217 -7.07 2.66 -3.86
N ALA A 218 -6.34 2.51 -4.97
CA ALA A 218 -5.01 3.08 -5.09
C ALA A 218 -5.12 4.60 -5.23
N ILE A 219 -4.46 5.36 -4.36
CA ILE A 219 -4.53 6.82 -4.26
C ILE A 219 -3.11 7.43 -4.16
N GLY A 220 -3.03 8.76 -4.26
CA GLY A 220 -1.77 9.51 -4.21
C GLY A 220 -1.13 9.64 -5.59
N ASP A 221 -0.22 10.59 -5.75
CA ASP A 221 0.49 10.86 -6.99
C ASP A 221 2.02 10.67 -6.86
N GLY A 222 2.51 10.41 -5.65
CA GLY A 222 3.93 10.29 -5.34
C GLY A 222 4.69 11.61 -5.32
N ALA A 223 4.05 12.72 -5.70
CA ALA A 223 4.66 14.04 -5.79
C ALA A 223 4.14 14.99 -4.69
N ASN A 224 2.83 15.14 -4.59
CA ASN A 224 2.13 15.90 -3.57
C ASN A 224 1.77 15.01 -2.37
N GLN A 225 1.20 13.83 -2.64
CA GLN A 225 0.85 12.86 -1.60
C GLN A 225 1.44 11.49 -1.94
N PRO A 226 1.97 10.75 -0.94
CA PRO A 226 2.54 9.43 -1.19
C PRO A 226 1.49 8.48 -1.78
N LEU A 227 1.96 7.55 -2.62
CA LEU A 227 1.12 6.46 -3.10
C LEU A 227 0.66 5.58 -1.93
N GLY A 228 -0.61 5.18 -1.92
CA GLY A 228 -1.19 4.37 -0.85
C GLY A 228 -2.48 3.66 -1.25
N ILE A 229 -3.02 2.85 -0.33
CA ILE A 229 -4.32 2.20 -0.49
C ILE A 229 -5.30 2.77 0.54
N LEU A 230 -6.43 3.27 0.06
CA LEU A 230 -7.61 3.57 0.88
C LEU A 230 -8.60 2.40 0.74
N ALA A 231 -8.90 1.73 1.85
CA ALA A 231 -9.85 0.61 1.89
C ALA A 231 -11.16 1.05 2.55
N LEU A 232 -12.28 0.91 1.86
CA LEU A 232 -13.60 1.23 2.42
C LEU A 232 -14.22 -0.01 3.08
N PRO A 233 -14.72 0.07 4.33
CA PRO A 233 -14.85 1.27 5.19
C PRO A 233 -13.72 1.46 6.23
N VAL A 234 -12.56 0.82 6.04
CA VAL A 234 -11.48 0.76 7.06
C VAL A 234 -10.68 2.06 7.18
N GLY A 235 -10.36 2.70 6.05
CA GLY A 235 -9.43 3.82 5.93
C GLY A 235 -8.13 3.45 5.23
N GLU A 236 -7.12 4.32 5.40
CA GLU A 236 -5.80 4.11 4.80
C GLU A 236 -5.14 2.86 5.38
N LEU A 237 -4.65 1.99 4.51
CA LEU A 237 -3.87 0.84 4.90
C LEU A 237 -2.43 1.25 5.18
N PRO A 238 -1.80 0.74 6.26
CA PRO A 238 -0.39 0.96 6.48
C PRO A 238 0.41 0.33 5.34
N VAL A 239 1.31 1.10 4.75
CA VAL A 239 2.26 0.63 3.74
C VAL A 239 3.59 0.29 4.39
N ARG A 240 4.25 -0.76 3.92
CA ARG A 240 5.64 -1.05 4.25
C ARG A 240 6.51 0.07 3.71
N LEU A 241 7.53 0.43 4.47
CA LEU A 241 8.49 1.45 4.03
C LEU A 241 9.13 0.99 2.71
N PRO A 242 9.27 1.89 1.72
CA PRO A 242 9.95 1.58 0.47
C PRO A 242 11.33 1.00 0.77
N VAL A 243 11.61 -0.15 0.18
CA VAL A 243 12.97 -0.68 0.18
C VAL A 243 13.78 0.21 -0.75
N ASP A 244 14.88 0.75 -0.27
CA ASP A 244 15.79 1.56 -1.06
C ASP A 244 17.21 0.97 -0.98
N ASN A 245 18.18 1.71 -1.50
CA ASN A 245 19.58 1.29 -1.43
C ASN A 245 20.24 1.66 -0.08
N SER A 246 19.46 2.10 0.93
CA SER A 246 19.99 2.57 2.21
C SER A 246 20.91 1.54 2.83
N VAL A 247 20.61 0.23 2.74
CA VAL A 247 21.39 -0.83 3.39
C VAL A 247 22.46 -1.46 2.51
N THR A 248 22.65 -1.01 1.27
CA THR A 248 23.62 -1.64 0.37
C THR A 248 25.06 -1.45 0.84
N GLY A 249 25.90 -2.44 0.52
CA GLY A 249 27.34 -2.37 0.72
C GLY A 249 27.87 -3.44 1.64
N TRP A 250 29.06 -3.20 2.19
CA TRP A 250 29.76 -4.17 3.02
C TRP A 250 29.55 -3.85 4.47
N TRP A 251 29.17 -4.86 5.25
CA TRP A 251 28.88 -4.78 6.67
C TRP A 251 29.77 -5.77 7.40
N ALA A 252 30.65 -5.28 8.26
CA ALA A 252 31.54 -6.12 9.05
C ALA A 252 30.99 -6.38 10.43
N SER A 253 31.20 -7.59 10.92
CA SER A 253 31.02 -7.89 12.33
C SER A 253 31.98 -7.08 13.19
N ARG A 254 31.49 -6.62 14.34
CA ARG A 254 32.22 -5.93 15.40
C ARG A 254 32.65 -6.87 16.52
N ASP A 255 32.03 -8.04 16.58
CA ASP A 255 32.20 -9.07 17.59
C ASP A 255 33.08 -10.25 17.10
N THR A 256 33.31 -10.36 15.79
CA THR A 256 34.18 -11.36 15.16
C THR A 256 35.13 -10.72 14.13
N GLU A 257 36.32 -11.30 13.95
CA GLU A 257 37.27 -10.81 12.95
C GLU A 257 37.02 -11.46 11.59
N ARG A 258 37.07 -10.66 10.51
CA ARG A 258 37.03 -11.12 9.10
C ARG A 258 35.73 -11.79 8.67
N GLU A 259 34.63 -11.50 9.36
CA GLU A 259 33.29 -11.94 8.99
C GLU A 259 32.36 -10.76 8.73
N GLY A 260 31.31 -11.01 7.98
CA GLY A 260 30.27 -10.04 7.71
C GLY A 260 29.47 -10.36 6.46
N PHE A 261 28.82 -9.33 5.94
CA PHE A 261 27.84 -9.43 4.88
C PHE A 261 28.11 -8.44 3.76
N ILE A 262 27.88 -8.86 2.53
CA ILE A 262 27.70 -7.98 1.38
C ILE A 262 26.22 -7.94 1.10
N LEU A 263 25.60 -6.78 1.29
CA LEU A 263 24.16 -6.58 1.16
C LEU A 263 23.85 -5.85 -0.15
N GLN A 264 22.91 -6.40 -0.91
CA GLN A 264 22.41 -5.80 -2.14
C GLN A 264 20.88 -5.81 -2.12
N PRO A 265 20.27 -4.68 -1.70
CA PRO A 265 18.85 -4.48 -1.86
C PRO A 265 18.48 -4.51 -3.34
N ILE A 266 17.30 -5.02 -3.60
CA ILE A 266 16.59 -4.87 -4.85
C ILE A 266 15.30 -4.12 -4.49
N PRO A 267 15.37 -2.77 -4.40
CA PRO A 267 14.25 -1.89 -4.03
C PRO A 267 12.94 -2.28 -4.69
N ALA A 268 13.04 -2.53 -5.98
CA ALA A 268 11.93 -2.75 -6.87
C ALA A 268 11.19 -4.09 -6.58
N GLU A 269 11.87 -5.04 -5.90
CA GLU A 269 11.33 -6.36 -5.54
C GLU A 269 11.00 -6.50 -4.03
N ASN A 270 11.26 -5.49 -3.20
CA ASN A 270 11.30 -5.60 -1.72
C ASN A 270 12.15 -6.78 -1.22
N ARG A 271 13.27 -6.99 -1.91
CA ARG A 271 14.13 -8.14 -1.75
C ARG A 271 15.52 -7.70 -1.32
N LEU A 272 16.15 -8.48 -0.46
CA LEU A 272 17.53 -8.32 -0.05
C LEU A 272 18.27 -9.61 -0.40
N VAL A 273 19.25 -9.48 -1.28
CA VAL A 273 20.18 -10.57 -1.56
C VAL A 273 21.56 -10.22 -1.04
N GLY A 274 22.36 -11.23 -0.78
CA GLY A 274 23.71 -10.98 -0.33
C GLY A 274 24.56 -12.20 -0.17
N THR A 275 25.78 -11.95 0.31
CA THR A 275 26.80 -12.96 0.58
C THR A 275 27.25 -12.81 2.02
N ILE A 276 27.37 -13.92 2.73
CA ILE A 276 28.07 -13.96 4.02
C ILE A 276 29.53 -14.28 3.71
N TYR A 277 30.42 -13.35 4.02
CA TYR A 277 31.85 -13.61 3.94
C TYR A 277 32.35 -14.02 5.32
N SER A 278 33.04 -15.15 5.38
CA SER A 278 33.78 -15.59 6.57
C SER A 278 35.11 -16.17 6.12
N TRP A 279 36.14 -15.97 6.94
CA TRP A 279 37.47 -16.54 6.72
C TRP A 279 37.63 -17.76 7.62
N ASP A 280 37.70 -18.96 7.03
CA ASP A 280 37.83 -20.25 7.75
C ASP A 280 36.66 -20.52 8.72
N PRO A 281 35.41 -20.62 8.22
CA PRO A 281 34.25 -20.83 9.07
C PRO A 281 34.44 -22.12 9.89
N ALA A 282 34.36 -21.99 11.22
CA ALA A 282 34.55 -23.06 12.21
C ALA A 282 35.91 -23.80 12.17
N GLY A 283 36.97 -23.21 11.60
CA GLY A 283 38.28 -23.86 11.52
C GLY A 283 38.31 -25.06 10.56
N SER A 284 37.40 -25.07 9.58
CA SER A 284 37.15 -26.19 8.66
C SER A 284 38.25 -26.39 7.62
N GLY A 285 39.11 -25.39 7.37
CA GLY A 285 40.20 -25.47 6.39
C GLY A 285 39.72 -25.66 4.93
N SER A 286 38.43 -25.50 4.67
CA SER A 286 37.78 -25.69 3.36
C SER A 286 37.10 -24.39 2.91
N GLN A 287 37.02 -24.17 1.60
CA GLN A 287 36.30 -23.03 1.04
C GLN A 287 34.80 -23.31 1.04
N ALA A 288 34.04 -22.53 1.81
CA ALA A 288 32.59 -22.53 1.78
C ALA A 288 32.12 -21.11 1.47
N TRP A 289 31.10 -21.00 0.61
CA TRP A 289 30.45 -19.74 0.29
C TRP A 289 29.01 -19.79 0.77
N PHE A 290 28.51 -18.68 1.27
CA PHE A 290 27.13 -18.55 1.69
C PHE A 290 26.49 -17.38 0.98
N THR A 291 25.33 -17.62 0.38
CA THR A 291 24.47 -16.55 -0.11
C THR A 291 23.18 -16.58 0.65
N PHE A 292 22.48 -15.46 0.65
CA PHE A 292 21.10 -15.43 1.12
C PHE A 292 20.22 -14.67 0.14
N ASP A 293 18.96 -15.03 0.15
CA ASP A 293 17.92 -14.44 -0.67
C ASP A 293 16.65 -14.31 0.18
N GLY A 294 16.12 -13.10 0.27
CA GLY A 294 15.09 -12.80 1.23
C GLY A 294 14.34 -11.52 0.97
N THR A 295 13.35 -11.25 1.81
CA THR A 295 12.56 -10.03 1.79
C THR A 295 13.12 -9.00 2.76
N ILE A 296 12.94 -7.72 2.45
CA ILE A 296 13.26 -6.61 3.35
C ILE A 296 12.06 -5.67 3.41
N ALA A 297 11.77 -5.16 4.60
CA ALA A 297 10.71 -4.19 4.85
C ALA A 297 11.21 -3.17 5.88
N GLY A 298 11.47 -1.94 5.43
CA GLY A 298 12.01 -0.89 6.29
C GLY A 298 13.36 -1.28 6.91
N ARG A 299 13.36 -1.56 8.22
CA ARG A 299 14.55 -1.85 9.02
C ARG A 299 14.77 -3.33 9.28
N GLU A 300 13.90 -4.19 8.78
CA GLU A 300 13.97 -5.63 9.02
C GLU A 300 14.11 -6.37 7.70
N ALA A 301 14.93 -7.42 7.67
CA ALA A 301 15.02 -8.33 6.54
C ALA A 301 15.09 -9.77 7.03
N THR A 302 14.56 -10.69 6.25
CA THR A 302 14.65 -12.14 6.50
C THR A 302 14.92 -12.87 5.20
N GLY A 303 15.80 -13.87 5.20
CA GLY A 303 16.17 -14.59 3.99
C GLY A 303 16.61 -16.02 4.23
N GLU A 304 16.44 -16.85 3.20
CA GLU A 304 16.96 -18.23 3.17
C GLU A 304 18.47 -18.20 2.91
N VAL A 305 19.25 -18.97 3.67
CA VAL A 305 20.70 -19.07 3.53
C VAL A 305 21.07 -20.37 2.85
N GLN A 306 21.86 -20.25 1.78
CA GLN A 306 22.37 -21.37 1.00
C GLN A 306 23.88 -21.45 1.11
N ALA A 307 24.40 -22.66 1.35
CA ALA A 307 25.81 -22.97 1.36
C ALA A 307 26.23 -23.66 0.06
N PHE A 308 27.41 -23.31 -0.42
CA PHE A 308 28.04 -23.89 -1.60
C PHE A 308 29.44 -24.40 -1.21
N ALA A 309 29.77 -25.60 -1.66
CA ALA A 309 31.05 -26.26 -1.39
C ALA A 309 31.68 -26.79 -2.68
N ASP A 310 32.96 -27.13 -2.62
CA ASP A 310 33.72 -27.79 -3.71
C ASP A 310 33.83 -27.03 -5.05
N GLY A 311 33.43 -25.76 -5.07
CA GLY A 311 33.60 -24.87 -6.21
C GLY A 311 35.07 -24.65 -6.58
N GLN A 312 35.36 -24.55 -7.88
CA GLN A 312 36.68 -24.22 -8.39
C GLN A 312 36.63 -22.93 -9.20
N PHE A 313 37.51 -21.97 -8.89
CA PHE A 313 37.73 -20.84 -9.79
C PHE A 313 38.17 -21.34 -11.16
N LEU A 314 37.50 -20.89 -12.23
CA LEU A 314 37.68 -21.37 -13.61
C LEU A 314 37.26 -22.83 -13.84
N GLY A 315 36.50 -23.44 -12.92
CA GLY A 315 35.81 -24.71 -13.16
C GLY A 315 34.72 -24.59 -14.23
N THR A 316 34.36 -25.71 -14.86
CA THR A 316 33.34 -25.74 -15.93
C THR A 316 31.96 -26.14 -15.45
N ASP A 317 31.87 -26.76 -14.27
CA ASP A 317 30.63 -27.32 -13.74
C ASP A 317 30.03 -26.37 -12.69
N PRO A 318 28.75 -25.99 -12.80
CA PRO A 318 28.07 -25.25 -11.76
C PRO A 318 27.94 -26.11 -10.49
N ILE A 319 27.99 -25.47 -9.32
CA ILE A 319 27.77 -26.12 -8.03
C ILE A 319 26.35 -25.83 -7.53
N ASP A 320 25.69 -26.86 -7.00
CA ASP A 320 24.36 -26.72 -6.40
C ASP A 320 24.47 -26.17 -4.97
N GLY A 321 23.54 -25.30 -4.59
CA GLY A 321 23.42 -24.77 -3.24
C GLY A 321 22.61 -25.71 -2.34
N THR A 322 22.98 -25.78 -1.07
CA THR A 322 22.19 -26.46 -0.03
C THR A 322 21.63 -25.44 0.94
N VAL A 323 20.32 -25.44 1.18
CA VAL A 323 19.70 -24.61 2.22
C VAL A 323 20.17 -25.08 3.59
N ILE A 324 20.78 -24.17 4.36
CA ILE A 324 21.34 -24.48 5.68
C ILE A 324 20.59 -23.78 6.83
N GLY A 325 19.75 -22.80 6.54
CA GLY A 325 19.08 -22.00 7.55
C GLY A 325 18.45 -20.74 6.99
N SER A 326 18.17 -19.79 7.89
CA SER A 326 17.67 -18.45 7.58
C SER A 326 18.51 -17.38 8.28
N VAL A 327 18.52 -16.18 7.74
CA VAL A 327 19.14 -15.00 8.36
C VAL A 327 18.11 -13.90 8.52
N ASP A 328 18.09 -13.30 9.71
CA ASP A 328 17.29 -12.12 10.03
C ASP A 328 18.22 -10.93 10.27
N PHE A 329 17.84 -9.74 9.77
CA PHE A 329 18.55 -8.49 9.98
C PHE A 329 17.66 -7.47 10.67
N GLU A 330 18.23 -6.71 11.61
CA GLU A 330 17.64 -5.50 12.20
C GLU A 330 18.59 -4.32 11.98
N PHE A 331 18.25 -3.38 11.10
CA PHE A 331 19.06 -2.20 10.82
C PHE A 331 18.83 -1.11 11.87
N LEU A 332 19.73 -0.99 12.85
CA LEU A 332 19.63 -0.06 13.98
C LEU A 332 19.93 1.40 13.64
N ALA A 333 20.73 1.64 12.61
CA ALA A 333 20.98 2.95 12.03
C ALA A 333 21.50 2.82 10.58
N CYS A 334 21.79 3.94 9.94
CA CYS A 334 22.45 3.95 8.63
C CYS A 334 23.81 3.24 8.62
N ASP A 335 24.48 3.03 9.75
CA ASP A 335 25.79 2.40 9.83
C ASP A 335 25.88 1.23 10.80
N THR A 336 24.78 0.86 11.47
CA THR A 336 24.73 -0.24 12.45
C THR A 336 23.53 -1.15 12.23
N ALA A 337 23.74 -2.45 12.45
CA ALA A 337 22.70 -3.47 12.33
C ALA A 337 23.00 -4.68 13.22
N LEU A 338 22.00 -5.53 13.43
CA LEU A 338 22.14 -6.88 13.97
C LEU A 338 21.82 -7.87 12.86
N ALA A 339 22.58 -8.97 12.78
CA ALA A 339 22.24 -10.11 11.93
C ALA A 339 22.18 -11.38 12.77
N THR A 340 21.14 -12.18 12.62
CA THR A 340 20.95 -13.45 13.31
C THR A 340 20.79 -14.57 12.28
N LEU A 341 21.76 -15.46 12.18
CA LEU A 341 21.66 -16.69 11.38
C LEU A 341 21.11 -17.81 12.27
N THR A 342 20.02 -18.43 11.83
CA THR A 342 19.45 -19.63 12.46
C THR A 342 19.65 -20.82 11.53
N LEU A 343 20.45 -21.80 11.95
CA LEU A 343 20.66 -23.04 11.20
C LEU A 343 19.45 -23.98 11.32
N ALA A 344 19.35 -24.94 10.40
CA ALA A 344 18.27 -25.94 10.40
C ALA A 344 18.19 -26.81 11.68
N ASP A 345 19.27 -26.91 12.44
CA ASP A 345 19.30 -27.60 13.73
C ASP A 345 18.88 -26.71 14.93
N GLY A 346 18.53 -25.45 14.67
CA GLY A 346 18.14 -24.45 15.67
C GLY A 346 19.31 -23.70 16.29
N SER A 347 20.55 -23.91 15.84
CA SER A 347 21.70 -23.14 16.31
C SER A 347 21.63 -21.70 15.79
N GLU A 348 21.87 -20.73 16.68
CA GLU A 348 21.84 -19.30 16.36
C GLU A 348 23.24 -18.68 16.44
N PHE A 349 23.55 -17.82 15.47
CA PHE A 349 24.75 -16.99 15.42
C PHE A 349 24.32 -15.54 15.22
N VAL A 350 24.82 -14.65 16.08
CA VAL A 350 24.46 -13.23 16.05
C VAL A 350 25.73 -12.43 15.75
N TRP A 351 25.63 -11.44 14.87
CA TRP A 351 26.69 -10.46 14.60
C TRP A 351 26.20 -9.04 14.88
N ASP A 352 27.01 -8.28 15.61
CA ASP A 352 26.89 -6.83 15.70
C ASP A 352 27.56 -6.23 14.46
N LEU A 353 26.80 -5.64 13.55
CA LEU A 353 27.32 -5.15 12.28
C LEU A 353 27.62 -3.64 12.29
N ALA A 354 28.73 -3.28 11.64
CA ALA A 354 29.07 -1.92 11.25
C ALA A 354 29.31 -1.83 9.74
N ARG A 355 28.80 -0.79 9.10
CA ARG A 355 29.03 -0.56 7.67
C ARG A 355 30.48 -0.14 7.38
N LEU A 356 31.10 -0.78 6.39
CA LEU A 356 32.46 -0.48 5.91
C LEU A 356 32.48 0.43 4.68
N THR A 357 31.47 0.36 3.83
CA THR A 357 31.37 1.19 2.63
C THR A 357 30.86 2.58 2.97
N GLN A 358 31.14 3.56 2.10
CA GLN A 358 30.54 4.90 2.24
C GLN A 358 29.03 4.81 2.35
N THR A 359 28.44 5.64 3.21
CA THR A 359 27.00 5.78 3.33
C THR A 359 26.46 6.33 2.01
N LEU A 360 25.60 5.55 1.34
CA LEU A 360 24.69 6.11 0.34
C LEU A 360 23.68 7.04 1.05
N PRO A 361 22.95 7.90 0.30
CA PRO A 361 21.77 8.56 0.87
C PRO A 361 20.93 7.53 1.61
N CYS A 362 20.74 7.76 2.90
CA CYS A 362 20.14 6.81 3.81
C CYS A 362 18.97 7.48 4.51
N THR A 363 17.81 6.85 4.47
CA THR A 363 16.56 7.38 5.03
C THR A 363 16.06 6.55 6.22
N LEU A 364 16.97 5.82 6.87
CA LEU A 364 16.66 5.01 8.05
C LEU A 364 16.59 5.84 9.34
N ASP A 365 16.92 7.13 9.30
CA ASP A 365 16.95 8.03 10.47
C ASP A 365 15.66 8.84 10.64
#